data_AF-H8FXY8-F1
#
_entry.id   AF-H8FXY8-F1
#
_cell.length_a   1.000
_cell.length_b   1.000
_cell.length_c   1.000
_cell.angle_alpha   90.00
_cell.angle_beta   90.00
_cell.angle_gamma   90.00
#
_symmetry.space_group_name_H-M   'P 1'
#
loop_
_entity.id
_entity.type
_entity.pdbx_description
1 polymer ?
#
loop_
_entity_poly.entity_id
_entity_poly.type
_entity_poly.pdbx_seq_one_letter_code
_entity_poly.pdbx_strand_id
1 'polypeptide(L)'
;MSDKVWNKEAIQELLARNDEAVKRALLAVFRRQTAEEQTTERTRESNGVGFTGPDAEILTSFAKQLQTRGFLSPKQLAITRNKIKKYWRQLLDEIETKAGSQQRPAVAATQTHAAYSSF
;
A
#
# COMPACT_ATOMS: atom_id res chain seq x y z
N MET A 1 -4.88 -7.38 23.60
CA MET A 1 -5.45 -7.87 22.33
C MET A 1 -4.50 -8.92 21.81
N SER A 2 -4.99 -10.11 21.44
CA SER A 2 -4.12 -11.24 21.06
C SER A 2 -3.06 -10.81 20.05
N ASP A 3 -1.81 -11.16 20.32
CA ASP A 3 -0.67 -10.95 19.43
C ASP A 3 -0.89 -11.79 18.17
N LYS A 4 -1.66 -11.24 17.24
CA LYS A 4 -1.92 -11.88 15.96
C LYS A 4 -0.62 -11.83 15.17
N VAL A 5 0.10 -12.95 15.18
CA VAL A 5 1.30 -13.15 14.36
C VAL A 5 0.87 -13.14 12.90
N TRP A 6 1.31 -12.14 12.15
CA TRP A 6 1.10 -12.07 10.71
C TRP A 6 2.21 -12.85 10.02
N ASN A 7 1.83 -13.85 9.23
CA ASN A 7 2.72 -14.60 8.36
C ASN A 7 2.11 -14.69 6.95
N LYS A 8 2.87 -15.27 6.01
CA LYS A 8 2.46 -15.43 4.62
C LYS A 8 1.10 -16.12 4.51
N GLU A 9 0.92 -17.22 5.23
CA GLU A 9 -0.27 -18.06 5.18
C GLU A 9 -1.50 -17.30 5.69
N ALA A 10 -1.38 -16.61 6.82
CA ALA A 10 -2.45 -15.80 7.40
C ALA A 10 -2.88 -14.66 6.47
N ILE A 11 -1.92 -14.01 5.79
CA ILE A 11 -2.22 -12.96 4.81
C ILE A 11 -2.92 -13.56 3.59
N GLN A 12 -2.41 -14.67 3.04
CA GLN A 12 -2.99 -15.30 1.87
C GLN A 12 -4.37 -15.88 2.14
N GLU A 13 -4.60 -16.43 3.33
CA GLU A 13 -5.89 -16.93 3.78
C GLU A 13 -6.88 -15.76 3.98
N LEU A 14 -6.45 -14.66 4.59
CA LEU A 14 -7.29 -13.45 4.71
C LEU A 14 -7.75 -12.95 3.34
N LEU A 15 -6.83 -12.87 2.38
CA LEU A 15 -7.12 -12.45 1.01
C LEU A 15 -8.02 -13.46 0.28
N ALA A 16 -7.96 -14.75 0.63
CA ALA A 16 -8.80 -15.77 0.03
C ALA A 16 -10.28 -15.62 0.42
N ARG A 17 -10.55 -15.22 1.68
CA ARG A 17 -11.90 -15.17 2.25
C ARG A 17 -12.53 -13.79 2.33
N ASN A 18 -11.75 -12.71 2.15
CA ASN A 18 -12.22 -11.35 2.38
C ASN A 18 -11.96 -10.42 1.19
N ASP A 19 -13.04 -10.05 0.52
CA ASP A 19 -13.06 -9.21 -0.68
C ASP A 19 -12.60 -7.78 -0.39
N GLU A 20 -12.99 -7.24 0.76
CA GLU A 20 -12.55 -5.92 1.21
C GLU A 20 -11.05 -5.93 1.54
N ALA A 21 -10.52 -7.03 2.07
CA ALA A 21 -9.09 -7.17 2.28
C ALA A 21 -8.33 -7.19 0.93
N VAL A 22 -8.87 -7.84 -0.10
CA VAL A 22 -8.29 -7.82 -1.46
C VAL A 22 -8.26 -6.41 -2.03
N LYS A 23 -9.36 -5.65 -1.93
CA LYS A 23 -9.44 -4.25 -2.38
C LYS A 23 -8.43 -3.37 -1.65
N ARG A 24 -8.36 -3.49 -0.32
CA ARG A 24 -7.41 -2.73 0.50
C ARG A 24 -5.96 -3.09 0.18
N ALA A 25 -5.66 -4.37 -0.01
CA ALA A 25 -4.34 -4.84 -0.39
C ALA A 25 -3.92 -4.31 -1.77
N LEU A 26 -4.84 -4.32 -2.73
CA LEU A 26 -4.60 -3.74 -4.06
C LEU A 26 -4.22 -2.26 -3.95
N LEU A 27 -4.97 -1.47 -3.20
CA LEU A 27 -4.67 -0.05 -2.99
C LEU A 27 -3.38 0.18 -2.20
N ALA A 28 -3.07 -0.68 -1.22
CA ALA A 28 -1.86 -0.58 -0.43
C ALA A 28 -0.61 -0.77 -1.30
N VAL A 29 -0.56 -1.82 -2.12
CA VAL A 29 0.55 -2.06 -3.05
C VAL A 29 0.63 -0.95 -4.10
N PHE A 30 -0.51 -0.51 -4.63
CA PHE A 30 -0.57 0.57 -5.62
C PHE A 30 -0.02 1.91 -5.08
N ARG A 31 -0.34 2.28 -3.83
CA ARG A 31 0.16 3.51 -3.21
C ARG A 31 1.68 3.53 -3.03
N ARG A 32 2.30 2.35 -2.85
CA ARG A 32 3.76 2.27 -2.72
C ARG A 32 4.48 2.45 -4.06
N GLN A 33 3.81 2.20 -5.19
CA GLN A 33 4.40 2.36 -6.52
C GLN A 33 4.66 3.83 -6.91
N THR A 34 3.86 4.77 -6.43
CA THR A 34 3.75 6.12 -7.03
C THR A 34 4.46 7.24 -6.26
N ALA A 35 4.86 7.01 -5.00
CA ALA A 35 5.53 8.05 -4.20
C ALA A 35 7.06 8.07 -4.40
N GLU A 36 7.70 6.91 -4.61
CA GLU A 36 9.13 6.85 -4.90
C GLU A 36 9.47 7.41 -6.29
N GLU A 37 8.58 7.25 -7.27
CA GLU A 37 8.76 7.80 -8.64
C GLU A 37 8.63 9.33 -8.71
N GLN A 38 8.01 9.98 -7.72
CA GLN A 38 7.83 11.45 -7.73
C GLN A 38 9.02 12.22 -7.13
N THR A 39 9.91 11.57 -6.37
CA THR A 39 11.01 12.28 -5.67
C THR A 39 12.36 12.15 -6.37
N THR A 40 12.52 11.16 -7.25
CA THR A 40 13.79 10.90 -7.94
C THR A 40 13.60 10.87 -9.44
N GLU A 41 14.17 11.85 -10.14
CA GLU A 41 14.29 11.93 -11.61
C GLU A 41 15.24 10.86 -12.20
N ARG A 42 15.26 9.67 -11.61
CA ARG A 42 15.92 8.49 -12.14
C ARG A 42 15.02 7.30 -11.89
N THR A 43 14.44 6.79 -12.97
CA THR A 43 13.87 5.44 -13.05
C THR A 43 15.00 4.45 -12.76
N ARG A 44 15.20 4.13 -11.49
CA ARG A 44 16.07 3.04 -11.07
C ARG A 44 15.21 2.02 -10.36
N GLU A 45 14.53 1.22 -11.17
CA GLU A 45 13.95 -0.03 -10.73
C GLU A 45 15.00 -0.85 -9.97
N SER A 46 14.86 -0.99 -8.65
CA SER A 46 15.57 -2.00 -7.83
C SER A 46 15.08 -2.13 -6.38
N ASN A 47 14.13 -1.33 -5.89
CA ASN A 47 13.65 -1.50 -4.51
C ASN A 47 12.68 -2.70 -4.35
N GLY A 48 12.18 -3.27 -5.47
CA GLY A 48 11.29 -4.45 -5.44
C GLY A 48 9.89 -4.17 -4.87
N VAL A 49 9.49 -2.90 -4.82
CA VAL A 49 8.22 -2.40 -4.25
C VAL A 49 7.23 -2.05 -5.37
N GLY A 50 5.93 -2.29 -5.15
CA GLY A 50 4.88 -2.10 -6.15
C GLY A 50 4.59 -3.37 -6.96
N PHE A 51 3.83 -3.20 -8.05
CA PHE A 51 3.50 -4.29 -8.96
C PHE A 51 4.67 -4.61 -9.91
N THR A 52 4.95 -5.89 -10.12
CA THR A 52 5.96 -6.32 -11.10
C THR A 52 5.42 -6.21 -12.52
N GLY A 53 6.27 -5.89 -13.51
CA GLY A 53 5.90 -5.62 -14.92
C GLY A 53 4.70 -6.40 -15.48
N PRO A 54 4.67 -7.75 -15.46
CA PRO A 54 3.55 -8.53 -16.01
C PRO A 54 2.18 -8.31 -15.32
N ASP A 55 2.19 -7.89 -14.05
CA ASP A 55 1.00 -7.61 -13.27
C ASP A 55 0.70 -6.10 -13.19
N ALA A 56 1.68 -5.24 -13.47
CA ALA A 56 1.60 -3.81 -13.23
C ALA A 56 0.49 -3.15 -14.05
N GLU A 57 0.39 -3.47 -15.34
CA GLU A 57 -0.62 -2.89 -16.22
C GLU A 57 -2.05 -3.20 -15.73
N ILE A 58 -2.35 -4.48 -15.50
CA ILE A 58 -3.70 -4.92 -15.12
C ILE A 58 -4.07 -4.50 -13.69
N LEU A 59 -3.16 -4.62 -12.72
CA LEU A 59 -3.44 -4.28 -11.33
C LEU A 59 -3.50 -2.77 -11.12
N THR A 60 -2.70 -1.99 -11.85
CA THR A 60 -2.80 -0.52 -11.86
C THR A 60 -4.16 -0.08 -12.41
N SER A 61 -4.62 -0.67 -13.51
CA SER A 61 -5.94 -0.38 -14.08
C SER A 61 -7.06 -0.65 -13.07
N PHE A 62 -7.01 -1.79 -12.38
CA PHE A 62 -8.00 -2.13 -11.35
C PHE A 62 -7.91 -1.22 -10.13
N ALA A 63 -6.71 -0.86 -9.68
CA ALA A 63 -6.53 0.05 -8.55
C ALA A 63 -7.12 1.43 -8.85
N LYS A 64 -6.85 1.97 -10.05
CA LYS A 64 -7.45 3.23 -10.53
C LYS A 64 -8.97 3.13 -10.62
N GLN A 65 -9.50 2.05 -11.20
CA GLN A 65 -10.95 1.84 -11.25
C GLN A 65 -11.57 1.80 -9.86
N LEU A 66 -10.92 1.13 -8.91
CA LEU A 66 -11.40 1.05 -7.52
C LEU A 66 -11.36 2.43 -6.84
N GLN A 67 -10.36 3.26 -7.08
CA GLN A 67 -10.31 4.64 -6.58
C GLN A 67 -11.41 5.52 -7.19
N THR A 68 -11.66 5.41 -8.49
CA THR A 68 -12.63 6.27 -9.19
C THR A 68 -14.07 5.83 -8.98
N ARG A 69 -14.34 4.52 -9.04
CA ARG A 69 -15.70 3.95 -9.01
C ARG A 69 -16.08 3.35 -7.66
N GLY A 70 -15.13 3.07 -6.79
CA GLY A 70 -15.37 2.43 -5.49
C GLY A 70 -15.62 0.91 -5.55
N PHE A 71 -15.62 0.29 -6.74
CA PHE A 71 -15.90 -1.14 -6.88
C PHE A 71 -15.09 -1.82 -8.00
N LEU A 72 -14.94 -3.14 -7.85
CA LEU A 72 -14.44 -4.06 -8.87
C LEU A 72 -15.54 -5.07 -9.19
N SER A 73 -15.65 -5.47 -10.46
CA SER A 73 -16.55 -6.56 -10.83
C SER A 73 -16.07 -7.90 -10.23
N PRO A 74 -16.96 -8.90 -10.07
CA PRO A 74 -16.58 -10.21 -9.53
C PRO A 74 -15.40 -10.86 -10.27
N LYS A 75 -15.34 -10.72 -11.60
CA LYS A 75 -14.23 -11.23 -12.43
C LYS A 75 -12.92 -10.51 -12.13
N GLN A 76 -12.94 -9.18 -12.06
CA GLN A 76 -11.75 -8.38 -11.72
C GLN A 76 -11.27 -8.69 -10.31
N LEU A 77 -12.20 -8.89 -9.37
CA LEU A 77 -11.87 -9.24 -7.99
C LEU A 77 -11.22 -10.62 -7.89
N ALA A 78 -11.71 -11.62 -8.64
CA ALA A 78 -11.09 -12.95 -8.69
C ALA A 78 -9.65 -12.89 -9.26
N ILE A 79 -9.44 -12.14 -10.36
CA ILE A 79 -8.11 -11.93 -10.94
C ILE A 79 -7.19 -11.23 -9.93
N THR A 80 -7.68 -10.18 -9.28
CA THR A 80 -6.95 -9.43 -8.26
C THR A 80 -6.56 -10.33 -7.10
N ARG A 81 -7.49 -11.13 -6.58
CA ARG A 81 -7.27 -12.07 -5.47
C ARG A 81 -6.14 -13.06 -5.79
N ASN A 82 -6.08 -13.58 -7.01
CA ASN A 82 -5.04 -14.52 -7.40
C ASN A 82 -3.67 -13.86 -7.51
N LYS A 83 -3.61 -12.67 -8.11
CA LYS A 83 -2.34 -11.95 -8.31
C LYS A 83 -1.81 -11.30 -7.02
N ILE A 84 -2.68 -10.72 -6.20
CA ILE A 84 -2.29 -9.93 -5.02
C ILE A 84 -1.61 -10.79 -3.94
N LYS A 85 -1.90 -12.09 -3.89
CA LYS A 85 -1.25 -13.06 -2.98
C LYS A 85 0.27 -13.15 -3.16
N LYS A 86 0.79 -12.80 -4.34
CA LYS A 86 2.23 -12.73 -4.63
C LYS A 86 2.92 -11.64 -3.80
N TYR A 87 2.21 -10.55 -3.52
CA TYR A 87 2.72 -9.35 -2.87
C TYR A 87 2.60 -9.40 -1.33
N TRP A 88 2.45 -10.61 -0.76
CA TRP A 88 2.26 -10.81 0.68
C TRP A 88 3.36 -10.18 1.54
N ARG A 89 4.63 -10.16 1.06
CA ARG A 89 5.75 -9.50 1.77
C ARG A 89 5.50 -8.00 1.93
N GLN A 90 5.16 -7.32 0.83
CA GLN A 90 4.86 -5.89 0.85
C GLN A 90 3.64 -5.55 1.71
N LEU A 91 2.67 -6.48 1.81
CA LEU A 91 1.52 -6.33 2.68
C LEU A 91 1.87 -6.56 4.16
N LEU A 92 2.78 -7.50 4.45
CA LEU A 92 3.30 -7.72 5.80
C LEU A 92 4.02 -6.46 6.29
N ASP A 93 4.95 -5.92 5.49
CA ASP A 93 5.66 -4.68 5.82
C ASP A 93 4.69 -3.52 6.10
N GLU A 94 3.61 -3.42 5.32
CA GLU A 94 2.56 -2.40 5.50
C GLU A 94 1.78 -2.59 6.81
N ILE A 95 1.48 -3.85 7.18
CA ILE A 95 0.81 -4.17 8.44
C ILE A 95 1.73 -3.86 9.63
N GLU A 96 3.00 -4.26 9.56
CA GLU A 96 4.01 -3.98 10.59
C GLU A 96 4.28 -2.49 10.72
N THR A 97 4.41 -1.78 9.60
CA THR A 97 4.55 -0.32 9.58
C THR A 97 3.35 0.33 10.23
N LYS A 98 2.12 -0.09 9.93
CA LYS A 98 0.92 0.44 10.59
C LYS A 98 0.89 0.12 12.08
N ALA A 99 1.26 -1.09 12.49
CA ALA A 99 1.32 -1.49 13.88
C ALA A 99 2.32 -0.64 14.68
N GLY A 100 3.51 -0.35 14.11
CA GLY A 100 4.51 0.53 14.72
C GLY A 100 4.15 2.03 14.63
N SER A 101 3.44 2.46 13.59
CA SER A 101 3.03 3.85 13.40
C SER A 101 1.90 4.30 14.33
N GLN A 102 1.18 3.36 14.96
CA GLN A 102 0.19 3.68 16.00
C GLN A 102 0.80 4.20 17.31
N GLN A 103 2.13 4.37 17.38
CA GLN A 103 2.85 5.05 18.47
C GLN A 103 3.42 6.44 18.12
N ARG A 104 3.01 7.08 17.01
CA ARG A 104 3.26 8.53 16.85
C ARG A 104 1.99 9.30 17.23
N PRO A 105 1.89 9.88 18.45
CA PRO A 105 1.04 11.06 18.58
C PRO A 105 1.55 12.12 17.60
N ALA A 106 0.63 12.84 16.99
CA ALA A 106 0.92 14.00 16.15
C ALA A 106 1.71 15.02 16.97
N VAL A 107 3.04 14.93 16.94
CA VAL A 107 3.93 15.93 17.55
C VAL A 107 4.10 17.09 16.57
N ALA A 108 3.39 18.17 16.90
CA ALA A 108 3.83 19.55 16.76
C ALA A 108 4.44 19.95 15.40
N ALA A 109 3.58 20.36 14.47
CA ALA A 109 3.95 21.33 13.44
C ALA A 109 3.61 22.74 13.94
N THR A 110 4.36 23.28 14.90
CA THR A 110 4.50 24.73 15.10
C THR A 110 5.74 25.00 15.96
N GLN A 111 6.59 25.94 15.47
CA GLN A 111 7.98 26.25 15.86
C GLN A 111 8.98 25.54 14.92
N THR A 112 9.69 26.21 14.02
CA THR A 112 10.37 27.52 14.11
C THR A 112 10.67 28.09 12.71
N HIS A 113 10.44 29.39 12.50
CA HIS A 113 11.51 30.25 11.98
C HIS A 113 11.37 31.65 12.57
N ALA A 114 12.26 31.97 13.51
CA ALA A 114 12.57 33.34 13.87
C ALA A 114 13.28 33.99 12.69
N ALA A 115 12.71 35.07 12.16
CA ALA A 115 13.44 36.03 11.36
C ALA A 115 13.24 37.41 12.01
N TYR A 116 14.31 37.88 12.63
CA TYR A 116 14.57 39.28 12.93
C TYR A 116 14.29 40.13 11.68
N SER A 117 13.45 41.16 11.79
CA SER A 117 13.50 42.35 10.92
C SER A 117 12.82 43.54 11.59
N SER A 118 13.67 44.53 11.90
CA SER A 118 13.42 45.97 11.90
C SER A 118 12.32 46.52 12.80
N PHE A 119 12.71 47.08 13.95
CA PHE A 119 12.40 48.46 14.38
C PHE A 119 13.40 48.91 15.45
#